data_AF-Q197Z1-F1
#
_entry.id   AF-Q197Z1-F1
#
_cell.length_a   1.000
_cell.length_b   1.000
_cell.length_c   1.000
_cell.angle_alpha   90.00
_cell.angle_beta   90.00
_cell.angle_gamma   90.00
#
_symmetry.space_group_name_H-M   'P 1'
#
loop_
_entity.id
_entity.type
_entity.pdbx_description
1 polymer ?
#
loop_
_entity_poly.entity_id
_entity_poly.type
_entity_poly.pdbx_seq_one_letter_code
_entity_poly.pdbx_strand_id
1 'polypeptide(L)'
;MISDHHTGESAAKRRAAASRRQSAETRPHPVAPRRAYTAHMDPAMHILAAEPDFARQFGRTSAETCGRSLYDLLHPSSPTVLGRHFSRLSEGRCNRFAERVVGLGGAGRAFSGELTGIAVQNTSGNLVGIVVQVRPDEAAAPAAEDAAVKPKEKLLSSLDAQVLEGVASGASTVQLAARLYLSRQGVEYHVGLMLRKLRAPNRAALVARAHSMGMLTVGQWPPRVLPEFIK
;
A
#
# COMPACT_ATOMS: atom_id res chain seq x y z
N MET A 1 43.58 -54.35 51.71
CA MET A 1 42.58 -53.36 52.18
C MET A 1 42.70 -52.11 51.32
N ILE A 2 41.58 -51.43 51.06
CA ILE A 2 41.38 -49.97 51.07
C ILE A 2 42.60 -49.10 50.68
N SER A 3 42.62 -48.27 49.63
CA SER A 3 41.70 -48.02 48.48
C SER A 3 42.58 -47.52 47.28
N ASP A 4 42.35 -46.52 46.41
CA ASP A 4 41.28 -45.52 46.16
C ASP A 4 41.42 -44.90 44.73
N HIS A 5 40.69 -43.80 44.47
CA HIS A 5 40.89 -42.80 43.41
C HIS A 5 40.76 -43.24 41.93
N HIS A 6 39.54 -43.11 41.38
CA HIS A 6 39.27 -41.87 40.62
C HIS A 6 37.78 -41.51 40.50
N THR A 7 37.43 -40.30 40.96
CA THR A 7 36.11 -39.68 40.79
C THR A 7 36.06 -38.96 39.45
N GLY A 8 35.28 -39.43 38.47
CA GLY A 8 35.33 -38.85 37.11
C GLY A 8 34.08 -38.90 36.21
N GLU A 9 33.05 -39.70 36.48
CA GLU A 9 32.02 -39.98 35.44
C GLU A 9 30.56 -39.53 35.73
N SER A 10 30.29 -38.88 36.86
CA SER A 10 28.89 -38.60 37.28
C SER A 10 28.25 -37.36 36.61
N ALA A 11 29.04 -36.45 36.03
CA ALA A 11 28.53 -35.18 35.48
C ALA A 11 28.02 -35.29 34.03
N ALA A 12 28.58 -36.17 33.20
CA ALA A 12 28.34 -36.18 31.76
C ALA A 12 26.97 -36.76 31.37
N LYS A 13 26.57 -37.90 31.95
CA LYS A 13 25.42 -38.69 31.50
C LYS A 13 24.04 -38.07 31.76
N ARG A 14 23.92 -37.02 32.60
CA ARG A 14 22.63 -36.33 32.85
C ARG A 14 22.28 -35.21 31.86
N ARG A 15 23.20 -34.76 30.99
CA ARG A 15 22.88 -33.76 29.94
C ARG A 15 22.27 -34.36 28.66
N ALA A 16 22.34 -35.69 28.47
CA ALA A 16 21.95 -36.34 27.21
C ALA A 16 20.44 -36.52 26.98
N ALA A 17 19.58 -36.30 27.99
CA ALA A 17 18.16 -36.69 27.95
C ALA A 17 17.15 -35.53 27.82
N ALA A 18 17.59 -34.27 27.93
CA ALA A 18 16.68 -33.11 28.05
C ALA A 18 16.42 -32.31 26.75
N SER A 19 17.24 -32.48 25.70
CA SER A 19 17.23 -31.60 24.52
C SER A 19 16.25 -32.01 23.40
N ARG A 20 15.30 -32.92 23.64
CA ARG A 20 14.41 -33.49 22.61
C ARG A 20 12.96 -32.96 22.69
N ARG A 21 12.78 -31.65 22.89
CA ARG A 21 11.50 -30.95 22.69
C ARG A 21 11.76 -29.54 22.11
N GLN A 22 10.85 -29.09 21.25
CA GLN A 22 10.77 -27.71 20.72
C GLN A 22 11.97 -27.22 19.87
N SER A 23 12.31 -27.97 18.83
CA SER A 23 12.55 -27.35 17.52
C SER A 23 11.42 -27.75 16.57
N ALA A 24 10.26 -27.12 16.79
CA ALA A 24 9.19 -27.14 15.78
C ALA A 24 9.65 -26.24 14.64
N GLU A 25 10.35 -26.84 13.68
CA GLU A 25 10.89 -26.15 12.52
C GLU A 25 9.72 -25.61 11.70
N THR A 26 9.47 -24.30 11.85
CA THR A 26 8.42 -23.58 11.10
C THR A 26 8.83 -23.56 9.64
N ARG A 27 8.50 -24.63 8.92
CA ARG A 27 8.49 -24.69 7.46
C ARG A 27 7.83 -23.40 6.97
N PRO A 28 8.53 -22.53 6.24
CA PRO A 28 7.89 -21.35 5.68
C PRO A 28 6.72 -21.84 4.83
N HIS A 29 5.51 -21.37 5.13
CA HIS A 29 4.37 -21.62 4.24
C HIS A 29 4.78 -21.17 2.83
N PRO A 30 4.42 -21.94 1.78
CA PRO A 30 4.69 -21.53 0.42
C PRO A 30 3.92 -20.23 0.17
N VAL A 31 4.63 -19.10 0.25
CA VAL A 31 4.09 -17.78 -0.09
C VAL A 31 3.64 -17.90 -1.54
N ALA A 32 2.34 -17.76 -1.76
CA ALA A 32 1.77 -17.85 -3.11
C ALA A 32 2.55 -16.89 -4.03
N PRO A 33 2.90 -17.32 -5.26
CA PRO A 33 3.75 -16.51 -6.13
C PRO A 33 3.06 -15.15 -6.36
N ARG A 34 3.66 -14.09 -5.78
CA ARG A 34 3.10 -12.73 -5.80
C ARG A 34 2.88 -12.31 -7.23
N ARG A 35 1.61 -12.28 -7.64
CA ARG A 35 1.22 -12.00 -9.02
C ARG A 35 1.77 -10.63 -9.44
N ALA A 36 2.62 -10.65 -10.45
CA ALA A 36 3.17 -9.47 -11.10
C ALA A 36 2.81 -9.59 -12.58
N TYR A 37 2.06 -8.60 -13.09
CA TYR A 37 1.53 -8.62 -14.44
C TYR A 37 2.36 -7.71 -15.35
N THR A 38 2.57 -8.12 -16.59
CA THR A 38 3.54 -7.50 -17.49
C THR A 38 2.86 -6.78 -18.67
N ALA A 39 3.39 -5.61 -19.03
CA ALA A 39 3.05 -4.92 -20.27
C ALA A 39 4.32 -4.35 -20.94
N HIS A 40 4.27 -4.21 -22.25
CA HIS A 40 5.31 -3.61 -23.09
C HIS A 40 4.80 -2.26 -23.62
N MET A 41 5.67 -1.26 -23.65
CA MET A 41 5.34 0.09 -24.11
C MET A 41 6.49 0.73 -24.89
N ASP A 42 6.14 1.72 -25.71
CA ASP A 42 7.11 2.54 -26.43
C ASP A 42 7.86 3.52 -25.48
N PRO A 43 8.95 4.15 -25.94
CA PRO A 43 9.64 5.20 -25.18
C PRO A 43 8.80 6.47 -24.91
N ALA A 44 7.62 6.60 -25.54
CA ALA A 44 6.66 7.69 -25.34
C ALA A 44 5.55 7.33 -24.33
N MET A 45 5.68 6.20 -23.63
CA MET A 45 4.80 5.70 -22.58
C MET A 45 3.44 5.12 -23.04
N HIS A 46 3.27 4.80 -24.34
CA HIS A 46 2.07 4.12 -24.84
C HIS A 46 2.21 2.60 -24.80
N ILE A 47 1.20 1.90 -24.30
CA ILE A 47 1.20 0.44 -24.19
C ILE A 47 1.05 -0.19 -25.57
N LEU A 48 2.04 -0.99 -25.98
CA LEU A 48 2.06 -1.72 -27.24
C LEU A 48 1.43 -3.12 -27.09
N ALA A 49 1.63 -3.76 -25.94
CA ALA A 49 1.04 -5.05 -25.60
C ALA A 49 0.86 -5.18 -24.08
N ALA A 50 -0.23 -5.81 -23.63
CA ALA A 50 -0.48 -6.10 -22.23
C ALA A 50 -0.92 -7.55 -22.01
N GLU A 51 -0.36 -8.19 -20.99
CA GLU A 51 -0.84 -9.48 -20.48
C GLU A 51 -2.34 -9.40 -20.13
N PRO A 52 -3.16 -10.46 -20.36
CA PRO A 52 -4.57 -10.42 -20.04
C PRO A 52 -4.87 -10.07 -18.58
N ASP A 53 -4.06 -10.55 -17.63
CA ASP A 53 -4.21 -10.24 -16.20
C ASP A 53 -3.71 -8.82 -15.85
N PHE A 54 -2.76 -8.23 -16.60
CA PHE A 54 -2.43 -6.81 -16.50
C PHE A 54 -3.66 -5.96 -16.86
N ALA A 55 -4.29 -6.24 -18.00
CA ALA A 55 -5.46 -5.49 -18.43
C ALA A 55 -6.65 -5.64 -17.45
N ARG A 56 -6.90 -6.87 -16.97
CA ARG A 56 -7.92 -7.16 -15.95
C ARG A 56 -7.68 -6.41 -14.63
N GLN A 57 -6.44 -6.23 -14.21
CA GLN A 57 -6.10 -5.45 -13.01
C GLN A 57 -6.62 -3.99 -13.09
N PHE A 58 -6.61 -3.40 -14.29
CA PHE A 58 -7.18 -2.07 -14.57
C PHE A 58 -8.66 -2.13 -15.03
N GLY A 59 -9.29 -3.31 -14.99
CA GLY A 59 -10.68 -3.52 -15.41
C GLY A 59 -10.94 -3.36 -16.91
N ARG A 60 -9.92 -3.61 -17.75
CA ARG A 60 -9.97 -3.47 -19.21
C ARG A 60 -9.68 -4.81 -19.90
N THR A 61 -10.04 -4.92 -21.17
CA THR A 61 -9.44 -5.90 -22.07
C THR A 61 -8.04 -5.46 -22.53
N SER A 62 -7.23 -6.39 -23.06
CA SER A 62 -5.90 -6.04 -23.60
C SER A 62 -6.03 -5.07 -24.78
N ALA A 63 -7.02 -5.26 -25.66
CA ALA A 63 -7.31 -4.38 -26.79
C ALA A 63 -7.67 -2.93 -26.37
N GLU A 64 -8.42 -2.74 -25.28
CA GLU A 64 -8.71 -1.40 -24.73
C GLU A 64 -7.54 -0.78 -23.95
N THR A 65 -6.51 -1.57 -23.64
CA THR A 65 -5.30 -1.16 -22.91
C THR A 65 -4.19 -0.72 -23.84
N CYS A 66 -4.04 -1.39 -25.00
CA CYS A 66 -3.08 -0.98 -26.02
C CYS A 66 -3.39 0.41 -26.61
N GLY A 67 -2.36 1.12 -27.05
CA GLY A 67 -2.43 2.51 -27.54
C GLY A 67 -2.61 3.57 -26.46
N ARG A 68 -2.98 3.21 -25.22
CA ARG A 68 -3.14 4.16 -24.10
C ARG A 68 -1.82 4.53 -23.46
N SER A 69 -1.77 5.72 -22.87
CA SER A 69 -0.66 6.10 -22.01
C SER A 69 -0.71 5.31 -20.71
N LEU A 70 0.45 4.92 -20.16
CA LEU A 70 0.53 4.36 -18.81
C LEU A 70 -0.13 5.29 -17.77
N TYR A 71 -0.06 6.61 -17.95
CA TYR A 71 -0.64 7.57 -17.02
C TYR A 71 -2.18 7.49 -16.96
N ASP A 72 -2.86 7.02 -18.02
CA ASP A 72 -4.32 6.80 -18.04
C ASP A 72 -4.79 5.67 -17.11
N LEU A 73 -3.87 4.80 -16.70
CA LEU A 73 -4.10 3.67 -15.81
C LEU A 73 -3.72 3.98 -14.36
N LEU A 74 -3.10 5.13 -14.12
CA LEU A 74 -2.59 5.54 -12.82
C LEU A 74 -3.42 6.67 -12.23
N HIS A 75 -3.45 6.73 -10.91
CA HIS A 75 -4.11 7.80 -10.20
C HIS A 75 -3.29 9.11 -10.35
N PRO A 76 -3.94 10.28 -10.60
CA PRO A 76 -3.27 11.56 -10.91
C PRO A 76 -2.23 12.11 -9.92
N SER A 77 -2.08 11.56 -8.71
CA SER A 77 -1.00 11.94 -7.78
C SER A 77 0.30 11.15 -7.98
N SER A 78 0.29 10.08 -8.77
CA SER A 78 1.47 9.24 -9.08
C SER A 78 2.49 9.82 -10.10
N PRO A 79 2.12 10.65 -11.11
CA PRO A 79 3.00 10.92 -12.26
C PRO A 79 4.35 11.61 -11.96
N THR A 80 4.43 12.48 -10.96
CA THR A 80 5.59 13.38 -10.77
C THR A 80 6.90 12.66 -10.44
N VAL A 81 6.84 11.53 -9.72
CA VAL A 81 8.01 10.69 -9.43
C VAL A 81 8.32 9.76 -10.60
N LEU A 82 7.28 9.19 -11.21
CA LEU A 82 7.38 8.32 -12.38
C LEU A 82 8.04 9.00 -13.58
N GLY A 83 7.68 10.25 -13.90
CA GLY A 83 8.32 11.02 -14.97
C GLY A 83 9.84 11.09 -14.80
N ARG A 84 10.34 11.35 -13.58
CA ARG A 84 11.78 11.35 -13.26
C ARG A 84 12.43 9.97 -13.39
N HIS A 85 11.69 8.88 -13.18
CA HIS A 85 12.19 7.53 -13.45
C HIS A 85 12.28 7.25 -14.95
N PHE A 86 11.24 7.57 -15.72
CA PHE A 86 11.22 7.36 -17.16
C PHE A 86 12.25 8.22 -17.91
N SER A 87 12.45 9.49 -17.54
CA SER A 87 13.55 10.31 -18.08
C SER A 87 14.93 9.67 -17.83
N ARG A 88 15.15 9.05 -16.66
CA ARG A 88 16.41 8.34 -16.38
C ARG A 88 16.58 7.04 -17.18
N LEU A 89 15.49 6.37 -17.58
CA LEU A 89 15.56 5.25 -18.53
C LEU A 89 15.88 5.75 -19.95
N SER A 90 15.22 6.81 -20.43
CA SER A 90 15.44 7.35 -21.79
C SER A 90 16.81 7.98 -21.98
N GLU A 91 17.37 8.59 -20.93
CA GLU A 91 18.72 9.15 -20.91
C GLU A 91 19.81 8.09 -20.60
N GLY A 92 19.45 6.81 -20.46
CA GLY A 92 20.39 5.72 -20.13
C GLY A 92 20.99 5.78 -18.71
N ARG A 93 20.57 6.74 -17.88
CA ARG A 93 21.06 6.94 -16.49
C ARG A 93 20.64 5.83 -15.52
N CYS A 94 19.64 5.03 -15.86
CA CYS A 94 19.43 3.70 -15.29
C CYS A 94 18.80 2.74 -16.31
N ASN A 95 18.93 1.43 -16.07
CA ASN A 95 18.29 0.39 -16.87
C ASN A 95 16.99 -0.16 -16.26
N ARG A 96 16.77 0.08 -14.96
CA ARG A 96 15.58 -0.35 -14.21
C ARG A 96 15.27 0.62 -13.07
N PHE A 97 14.00 0.73 -12.72
CA PHE A 97 13.53 1.28 -11.44
C PHE A 97 12.40 0.44 -10.85
N ALA A 98 12.08 0.68 -9.58
CA ALA A 98 10.84 0.24 -8.94
C ALA A 98 10.28 1.42 -8.13
N GLU A 99 8.98 1.64 -8.18
CA GLU A 99 8.30 2.76 -7.52
C GLU A 99 6.93 2.33 -6.96
N ARG A 100 6.49 2.95 -5.86
CA ARG A 100 5.16 2.76 -5.27
C ARG A 100 4.15 3.60 -6.04
N VAL A 101 3.10 2.96 -6.56
CA VAL A 101 2.06 3.62 -7.36
C VAL A 101 0.67 3.39 -6.79
N VAL A 102 -0.28 4.21 -7.23
CA VAL A 102 -1.71 3.96 -7.09
C VAL A 102 -2.29 3.81 -8.49
N GLY A 103 -2.82 2.64 -8.81
CA GLY A 103 -3.47 2.32 -10.08
C GLY A 103 -4.99 2.46 -10.00
N LEU A 104 -5.64 2.76 -11.13
CA LEU A 104 -7.09 2.81 -11.25
C LEU A 104 -7.62 1.45 -11.72
N GLY A 105 -8.07 0.63 -10.77
CA GLY A 105 -8.60 -0.70 -11.03
C GLY A 105 -10.03 -0.70 -11.59
N GLY A 106 -10.54 -1.90 -11.85
CA GLY A 106 -11.91 -2.09 -12.34
C GLY A 106 -12.98 -1.41 -11.50
N ALA A 107 -14.04 -0.94 -12.18
CA ALA A 107 -15.07 -0.06 -11.62
C ALA A 107 -14.53 1.24 -10.98
N GLY A 108 -13.34 1.70 -11.38
CA GLY A 108 -12.70 2.92 -10.87
C GLY A 108 -12.07 2.76 -9.48
N ARG A 109 -11.99 1.54 -8.94
CA ARG A 109 -11.45 1.28 -7.60
C ARG A 109 -9.93 1.44 -7.59
N ALA A 110 -9.42 2.43 -6.87
CA ALA A 110 -7.99 2.59 -6.66
C ALA A 110 -7.37 1.37 -5.94
N PHE A 111 -6.19 0.94 -6.40
CA PHE A 111 -5.34 -0.05 -5.73
C PHE A 111 -3.92 0.49 -5.59
N SER A 112 -3.16 0.06 -4.58
CA SER A 112 -1.73 0.36 -4.48
C SER A 112 -0.89 -0.85 -4.88
N GLY A 113 0.34 -0.60 -5.30
CA GLY A 113 1.30 -1.64 -5.64
C GLY A 113 2.66 -1.06 -5.99
N GLU A 114 3.53 -1.93 -6.47
CA GLU A 114 4.85 -1.59 -7.00
C GLU A 114 4.82 -1.67 -8.53
N LEU A 115 5.26 -0.60 -9.19
CA LEU A 115 5.53 -0.59 -10.62
C LEU A 115 7.05 -0.65 -10.82
N THR A 116 7.51 -1.74 -11.45
CA THR A 116 8.87 -1.85 -11.98
C THR A 116 8.86 -1.43 -13.44
N GLY A 117 9.76 -0.54 -13.84
CA GLY A 117 10.04 -0.26 -15.26
C GLY A 117 11.45 -0.71 -15.63
N ILE A 118 11.61 -1.38 -16.77
CA ILE A 118 12.86 -1.95 -17.28
C ILE A 118 13.07 -1.46 -18.71
N ALA A 119 14.22 -0.85 -19.00
CA ALA A 119 14.60 -0.43 -20.33
C ALA A 119 14.84 -1.64 -21.26
N VAL A 120 14.23 -1.61 -22.45
CA VAL A 120 14.60 -2.47 -23.57
C VAL A 120 15.49 -1.66 -24.50
N GLN A 121 16.77 -2.03 -24.57
CA GLN A 121 17.75 -1.37 -25.43
C GLN A 121 18.09 -2.25 -26.64
N ASN A 122 18.43 -1.63 -27.77
CA ASN A 122 19.02 -2.33 -28.90
C ASN A 122 20.54 -2.55 -28.71
N THR A 123 21.19 -3.20 -29.67
CA THR A 123 22.64 -3.45 -29.65
C THR A 123 23.51 -2.18 -29.69
N SER A 124 22.94 -1.02 -30.01
CA SER A 124 23.59 0.30 -29.93
C SER A 124 23.40 0.99 -28.57
N GLY A 125 22.69 0.38 -27.61
CA GLY A 125 22.36 0.97 -26.31
C GLY A 125 21.16 1.93 -26.31
N ASN A 126 20.53 2.18 -27.47
CA ASN A 126 19.38 3.07 -27.58
C ASN A 126 18.11 2.42 -27.01
N LEU A 127 17.34 3.17 -26.22
CA LEU A 127 16.04 2.73 -25.69
C LEU A 127 15.04 2.57 -26.85
N VAL A 128 14.59 1.34 -27.10
CA VAL A 128 13.60 1.00 -28.13
C VAL A 128 12.22 0.64 -27.56
N GLY A 129 12.12 0.47 -26.24
CA GLY A 129 10.88 0.25 -25.53
C GLY A 129 11.11 0.07 -24.03
N ILE A 130 10.04 -0.13 -23.27
CA ILE A 130 10.08 -0.36 -21.82
C ILE A 130 9.18 -1.55 -21.51
N VAL A 131 9.67 -2.47 -20.67
CA VAL A 131 8.81 -3.48 -20.01
C VAL A 131 8.41 -2.93 -18.66
N VAL A 132 7.11 -2.85 -18.39
CA VAL A 132 6.58 -2.56 -17.06
C VAL A 132 6.02 -3.82 -16.43
N GLN A 133 6.32 -4.02 -15.16
CA GLN A 133 5.71 -5.04 -14.32
C GLN A 133 4.97 -4.36 -13.19
N VAL A 134 3.65 -4.56 -13.12
CA VAL A 134 2.82 -4.09 -12.03
C VAL A 134 2.57 -5.27 -11.09
N ARG A 135 3.10 -5.15 -9.87
CA ARG A 135 2.80 -6.04 -8.76
C ARG A 135 1.87 -5.29 -7.82
N PRO A 136 0.54 -5.55 -7.86
CA PRO A 136 -0.36 -5.02 -6.85
C PRO A 136 0.14 -5.41 -5.45
N ASP A 137 -0.14 -4.57 -4.46
CA ASP A 137 -0.15 -5.08 -3.09
C ASP A 137 -1.14 -6.24 -3.05
N GLU A 138 -0.78 -7.35 -2.41
CA GLU A 138 -1.80 -8.33 -2.00
C GLU A 138 -2.81 -7.56 -1.16
N ALA A 139 -4.02 -7.39 -1.70
CA ALA A 139 -5.14 -6.85 -0.96
C ALA A 139 -5.34 -7.80 0.23
N ALA A 140 -4.83 -7.39 1.40
CA ALA A 140 -4.65 -8.25 2.56
C ALA A 140 -5.94 -9.04 2.78
N ALA A 141 -5.85 -10.37 2.57
CA ALA A 141 -7.03 -11.21 2.36
C ALA A 141 -8.06 -10.90 3.45
N PRO A 142 -9.28 -10.48 3.08
CA PRO A 142 -10.17 -9.74 3.98
C PRO A 142 -10.32 -10.51 5.28
N ALA A 143 -9.81 -9.92 6.37
CA ALA A 143 -9.47 -10.63 7.59
C ALA A 143 -10.73 -11.01 8.37
N ALA A 144 -11.30 -12.15 7.95
CA ALA A 144 -12.68 -12.58 8.17
C ALA A 144 -13.74 -11.67 7.51
N GLU A 145 -14.84 -12.31 7.11
CA GLU A 145 -16.08 -11.63 6.75
C GLU A 145 -16.81 -11.20 8.03
N ASP A 146 -16.60 -9.96 8.49
CA ASP A 146 -17.54 -9.30 9.41
C ASP A 146 -17.79 -7.83 9.06
N ALA A 147 -18.14 -7.62 7.79
CA ALA A 147 -19.21 -6.70 7.39
C ALA A 147 -19.53 -6.93 5.91
N ALA A 148 -20.69 -7.53 5.62
CA ALA A 148 -21.33 -7.27 4.33
C ALA A 148 -21.51 -5.76 4.14
N VAL A 149 -21.53 -5.28 2.90
CA VAL A 149 -21.73 -3.85 2.60
C VAL A 149 -23.17 -3.44 2.91
N LYS A 150 -23.43 -3.20 4.20
CA LYS A 150 -24.55 -2.38 4.65
C LYS A 150 -24.43 -1.01 3.96
N PRO A 151 -25.55 -0.32 3.65
CA PRO A 151 -25.50 1.08 3.26
C PRO A 151 -24.63 1.83 4.29
N LYS A 152 -23.63 2.59 3.84
CA LYS A 152 -22.71 3.31 4.72
C LYS A 152 -23.53 4.20 5.66
N GLU A 153 -23.73 3.76 6.90
CA GLU A 153 -24.36 4.58 7.93
C GLU A 153 -23.54 5.85 8.07
N LYS A 154 -24.16 7.01 7.85
CA LYS A 154 -23.49 8.32 7.85
C LYS A 154 -22.64 8.48 9.13
N LEU A 155 -21.33 8.30 9.01
CA LEU A 155 -20.45 8.01 10.14
C LEU A 155 -20.08 9.24 10.95
N LEU A 156 -19.89 10.38 10.31
CA LEU A 156 -19.36 11.62 10.90
C LEU A 156 -20.46 12.69 10.94
N SER A 157 -20.47 13.54 11.97
CA SER A 157 -21.17 14.82 11.83
C SER A 157 -20.42 15.72 10.84
N SER A 158 -21.08 16.75 10.31
CA SER A 158 -20.41 17.78 9.48
C SER A 158 -19.20 18.40 10.20
N LEU A 159 -19.26 18.55 11.53
CA LEU A 159 -18.15 19.04 12.35
C LEU A 159 -17.01 18.02 12.45
N ASP A 160 -17.31 16.74 12.72
CA ASP A 160 -16.27 15.69 12.76
C ASP A 160 -15.58 15.55 11.39
N ALA A 161 -16.33 15.69 10.30
CA ALA A 161 -15.79 15.70 8.94
C ALA A 161 -14.81 16.87 8.72
N GLN A 162 -15.19 18.10 9.09
CA GLN A 162 -14.32 19.28 9.00
C GLN A 162 -13.07 19.15 9.89
N VAL A 163 -13.19 18.57 11.09
CA VAL A 163 -12.05 18.22 11.94
C VAL A 163 -11.15 17.21 11.23
N LEU A 164 -11.69 16.15 10.64
CA LEU A 164 -10.93 15.12 9.93
C LEU A 164 -10.19 15.66 8.70
N GLU A 165 -10.82 16.53 7.91
CA GLU A 165 -10.17 17.22 6.78
C GLU A 165 -9.02 18.12 7.24
N GLY A 166 -9.22 18.88 8.32
CA GLY A 166 -8.16 19.70 8.90
C GLY A 166 -7.01 18.85 9.46
N VAL A 167 -7.31 17.73 10.12
CA VAL A 167 -6.30 16.77 10.59
C VAL A 167 -5.54 16.13 9.41
N ALA A 168 -6.23 15.71 8.36
CA ALA A 168 -5.65 15.08 7.17
C ALA A 168 -4.83 16.08 6.31
N SER A 169 -5.17 17.37 6.35
CA SER A 169 -4.39 18.45 5.75
C SER A 169 -3.26 18.99 6.64
N GLY A 170 -2.96 18.32 7.77
CA GLY A 170 -1.85 18.63 8.66
C GLY A 170 -2.08 19.81 9.62
N ALA A 171 -3.30 20.32 9.75
CA ALA A 171 -3.60 21.41 10.65
C ALA A 171 -3.43 21.00 12.13
N SER A 172 -2.72 21.84 12.88
CA SER A 172 -2.61 21.71 14.33
C SER A 172 -3.95 21.92 15.03
N THR A 173 -4.08 21.41 16.25
CA THR A 173 -5.26 21.62 17.11
C THR A 173 -5.55 23.11 17.36
N VAL A 174 -4.54 23.98 17.36
CA VAL A 174 -4.72 25.44 17.48
C VAL A 174 -5.35 26.02 16.21
N GLN A 175 -4.86 25.63 15.03
CA GLN A 175 -5.42 26.08 13.75
C GLN A 175 -6.84 25.54 13.52
N LEU A 176 -7.13 24.30 13.94
CA LEU A 176 -8.49 23.74 13.94
C LEU A 176 -9.42 24.49 14.88
N ALA A 177 -8.98 24.77 16.11
CA ALA A 177 -9.76 25.51 17.11
C ALA A 177 -10.16 26.90 16.57
N ALA A 178 -9.20 27.63 16.00
CA ALA A 178 -9.44 28.94 15.40
C ALA A 178 -10.35 28.89 14.15
N ARG A 179 -10.20 27.88 13.27
CA ARG A 179 -10.99 27.76 12.04
C ARG A 179 -12.42 27.28 12.26
N LEU A 180 -12.65 26.48 13.30
CA LEU A 180 -13.96 25.84 13.59
C LEU A 180 -14.68 26.50 14.77
N TYR A 181 -14.14 27.60 15.31
CA TYR A 181 -14.66 28.32 16.48
C TYR A 181 -14.85 27.42 17.72
N LEU A 182 -13.94 26.44 17.89
CA LEU A 182 -13.92 25.51 19.01
C LEU A 182 -12.82 25.84 20.02
N SER A 183 -12.96 25.38 21.25
CA SER A 183 -11.82 25.31 22.17
C SER A 183 -10.82 24.22 21.72
N ARG A 184 -9.55 24.35 22.10
CA ARG A 184 -8.52 23.33 21.83
C ARG A 184 -8.93 21.95 22.39
N GLN A 185 -9.57 21.93 23.55
CA GLN A 185 -10.09 20.71 24.17
C GLN A 185 -11.29 20.13 23.42
N GLY A 186 -12.16 20.98 22.84
CA GLY A 186 -13.24 20.53 21.96
C GLY A 186 -12.71 19.83 20.71
N VAL A 187 -11.67 20.37 20.08
CA VAL A 187 -11.01 19.72 18.93
C VAL A 187 -10.41 18.36 19.33
N GLU A 188 -9.68 18.28 20.44
CA GLU A 188 -9.13 16.98 20.90
C GLU A 188 -10.24 15.98 21.30
N TYR A 189 -11.40 16.45 21.78
CA TYR A 189 -12.57 15.60 22.04
C TYR A 189 -13.11 14.98 20.74
N HIS A 190 -13.32 15.77 19.68
CA HIS A 190 -13.75 15.26 18.37
C HIS A 190 -12.71 14.30 17.76
N VAL A 191 -11.42 14.63 17.86
CA VAL A 191 -10.33 13.71 17.45
C VAL A 191 -10.38 12.41 18.27
N GLY A 192 -10.57 12.49 19.59
CA GLY A 192 -10.71 11.35 20.49
C GLY A 192 -11.89 10.44 20.17
N LEU A 193 -13.06 11.01 19.84
CA LEU A 193 -14.23 10.25 19.36
C LEU A 193 -13.91 9.51 18.07
N MET A 194 -13.29 10.19 17.09
CA MET A 194 -12.93 9.58 15.81
C MET A 194 -11.85 8.50 15.96
N LEU A 195 -10.84 8.69 16.81
CA LEU A 195 -9.83 7.68 17.14
C LEU A 195 -10.47 6.38 17.65
N ARG A 196 -11.42 6.50 18.60
CA ARG A 196 -12.17 5.36 19.13
C ARG A 196 -13.05 4.72 18.05
N LYS A 197 -13.79 5.52 17.28
CA LYS A 197 -14.74 5.03 16.26
C LYS A 197 -14.04 4.31 15.09
N LEU A 198 -12.88 4.79 14.66
CA LEU A 198 -12.10 4.25 13.54
C LEU A 198 -10.98 3.29 14.00
N ARG A 199 -10.97 2.89 15.28
CA ARG A 199 -9.99 1.99 15.91
C ARG A 199 -8.54 2.38 15.58
N ALA A 200 -8.24 3.67 15.71
CA ALA A 200 -6.94 4.26 15.40
C ALA A 200 -6.20 4.66 16.71
N PRO A 201 -4.95 4.22 16.93
CA PRO A 201 -4.22 4.49 18.17
C PRO A 201 -3.65 5.91 18.29
N ASN A 202 -3.56 6.67 17.18
CA ASN A 202 -3.05 8.04 17.18
C ASN A 202 -3.54 8.84 15.96
N ARG A 203 -3.30 10.15 15.97
CA ARG A 203 -3.78 11.12 14.97
C ARG A 203 -3.31 10.82 13.53
N ALA A 204 -2.12 10.25 13.33
CA ALA A 204 -1.64 9.84 12.01
C ALA A 204 -2.36 8.56 11.54
N ALA A 205 -2.53 7.58 12.44
CA ALA A 205 -3.29 6.36 12.16
C ALA A 205 -4.78 6.64 11.89
N LEU A 206 -5.35 7.73 12.45
CA LEU A 206 -6.70 8.20 12.12
C LEU A 206 -6.84 8.58 10.63
N VAL A 207 -5.90 9.37 10.12
CA VAL A 207 -5.86 9.75 8.68
C VAL A 207 -5.65 8.52 7.81
N ALA A 208 -4.72 7.65 8.17
CA ALA A 208 -4.47 6.40 7.44
C ALA A 208 -5.69 5.47 7.42
N ARG A 209 -6.41 5.32 8.55
CA ARG A 209 -7.66 4.57 8.63
C ARG A 209 -8.73 5.19 7.73
N ALA A 210 -8.99 6.48 7.85
CA ALA A 210 -9.97 7.20 7.02
C ALA A 210 -9.68 7.05 5.52
N HIS A 211 -8.42 7.20 5.10
CA HIS A 211 -8.02 7.00 3.71
C HIS A 211 -8.18 5.53 3.26
N SER A 212 -7.81 4.55 4.10
CA SER A 212 -7.98 3.11 3.79
C SER A 212 -9.44 2.67 3.72
N MET A 213 -10.34 3.36 4.41
CA MET A 213 -11.80 3.15 4.36
C MET A 213 -12.47 3.94 3.22
N GLY A 214 -11.71 4.67 2.40
CA GLY A 214 -12.22 5.50 1.32
C GLY A 214 -13.07 6.68 1.80
N MET A 215 -12.84 7.18 3.02
CA MET A 215 -13.59 8.32 3.57
C MET A 215 -13.13 9.67 3.02
N LEU A 216 -11.89 9.74 2.51
CA LEU A 216 -11.25 10.96 2.02
C LEU A 216 -11.08 10.93 0.49
N THR A 217 -11.20 12.09 -0.16
CA THR A 217 -10.92 12.25 -1.59
C THR A 217 -9.47 11.91 -1.91
N VAL A 218 -9.27 10.92 -2.78
CA VAL A 218 -7.92 10.51 -3.21
C VAL A 218 -7.49 11.41 -4.38
N GLY A 219 -6.41 12.16 -4.19
CA GLY A 219 -5.81 13.01 -5.23
C GLY A 219 -6.15 14.49 -5.21
N GLN A 220 -6.98 14.91 -4.25
CA GLN A 220 -7.25 16.31 -4.00
C GLN A 220 -6.45 16.76 -2.77
N TRP A 221 -5.81 17.93 -2.87
CA TRP A 221 -5.21 18.59 -1.71
C TRP A 221 -5.82 19.99 -1.54
N PRO A 222 -6.35 20.35 -0.36
CA PRO A 222 -6.60 19.50 0.81
C PRO A 222 -7.58 18.34 0.53
N PRO A 223 -7.42 17.17 1.17
CA PRO A 223 -8.38 16.08 1.08
C PRO A 223 -9.72 16.46 1.74
N ARG A 224 -10.81 15.93 1.19
CA ARG A 224 -12.20 16.18 1.62
C ARG A 224 -12.89 14.90 2.05
N VAL A 225 -13.81 14.97 3.01
CA VAL A 225 -14.64 13.82 3.37
C VAL A 225 -15.73 13.62 2.32
N LEU A 226 -15.89 12.39 1.82
CA LEU A 226 -16.92 12.10 0.81
C LEU A 226 -18.34 12.21 1.42
N PRO A 227 -19.33 12.80 0.72
CA PRO A 227 -20.64 13.13 1.30
C PRO A 227 -21.40 11.95 1.90
N GLU A 228 -21.23 10.71 1.40
CA GLU A 228 -21.94 9.54 1.93
C GLU A 228 -21.49 9.12 3.33
N PHE A 229 -20.41 9.69 3.87
CA PHE A 229 -19.97 9.49 5.25
C PHE A 229 -20.46 10.59 6.22
N ILE A 230 -21.15 11.63 5.74
CA ILE A 230 -21.56 12.80 6.54
C ILE A 230 -23.06 12.71 6.89
N LYS A 231 -23.40 12.98 8.15
CA LYS A 231 -24.77 13.00 8.67
C LYS A 231 -25.60 14.14 8.12
#